data_AF-A0A7J5X8H5-F1
#
_entry.id   AF-A0A7J5X8H5-F1
#
_cell.length_a   1.000
_cell.length_b   1.000
_cell.length_c   1.000
_cell.angle_alpha   90.00
_cell.angle_beta   90.00
_cell.angle_gamma   90.00
#
_symmetry.space_group_name_H-M   'P 1'
#
loop_
_entity.id
_entity.type
_entity.pdbx_description
1 polymer ?
#
loop_
_entity_poly.entity_id
_entity_poly.type
_entity_poly.pdbx_seq_one_letter_code
_entity_poly.pdbx_strand_id
1 'polypeptide(L)'
;MNASSQESVFESTAKVFMTAYYVAKNNKPFTDFESLIDLQHANSADLGRVLHSKTVCVDIIEHVSSQMKKELLKKIIETKSKITVLADESTSVGHKSTLIVFLKASVDGDMEPIAFPLDLESMRSFAEEVEELQRSCSGAAEELLRNNTMVMRLRCMKDYKTF
;
A
#
# COMPACT_ATOMS: atom_id res chain seq x y z
N MET A 1 5.46 25.65 22.51
CA MET A 1 6.34 24.79 21.68
C MET A 1 7.03 25.69 20.68
N ASN A 2 8.36 25.71 20.62
CA ASN A 2 9.11 26.55 19.67
C ASN A 2 9.22 25.82 18.31
N ALA A 3 9.31 26.55 17.21
CA ALA A 3 9.37 25.96 15.86
C ALA A 3 10.54 24.96 15.69
N SER A 4 11.69 25.25 16.32
CA SER A 4 12.87 24.37 16.29
C SER A 4 12.66 23.01 16.94
N SER A 5 11.79 22.90 17.96
CA SER A 5 11.48 21.63 18.63
C SER A 5 10.52 20.75 17.82
N GLN A 6 9.71 21.35 16.95
CA GLN A 6 8.81 20.59 16.06
C GLN A 6 9.57 20.02 14.87
N GLU A 7 10.51 20.78 14.32
CA GLU A 7 11.35 20.35 13.21
C GLU A 7 12.20 19.12 13.56
N SER A 8 12.81 19.10 14.75
CA SER A 8 13.56 17.92 15.22
C SER A 8 12.69 16.68 15.39
N VAL A 9 11.44 16.85 15.85
CA VAL A 9 10.48 15.74 15.98
C VAL A 9 10.09 15.21 14.60
N PHE A 10 9.84 16.10 13.63
CA PHE A 10 9.54 15.70 12.26
C PHE A 10 10.69 14.92 11.62
N GLU A 11 11.92 15.41 11.79
CA GLU A 11 13.13 14.76 11.27
C GLU A 11 13.34 13.35 11.86
N SER A 12 13.20 13.21 13.18
CA SER A 12 13.30 11.90 13.84
C SER A 12 12.21 10.93 13.35
N THR A 13 10.99 11.43 13.16
CA THR A 13 9.86 10.64 12.64
C THR A 13 10.11 10.21 11.19
N ALA A 14 10.65 11.10 10.36
CA ALA A 14 10.97 10.81 8.97
C ALA A 14 11.99 9.66 8.85
N LYS A 15 13.00 9.61 9.74
CA LYS A 15 13.97 8.50 9.81
C LYS A 15 13.32 7.17 10.18
N VAL A 16 12.37 7.17 11.12
CA VAL A 16 11.59 5.98 11.44
C VAL A 16 10.80 5.49 10.22
N PHE A 17 10.12 6.41 9.51
CA PHE A 17 9.36 6.08 8.30
C PHE A 17 10.25 5.54 7.18
N MET A 18 11.44 6.13 6.98
CA MET A 18 12.45 5.65 6.03
C MET A 18 12.92 4.24 6.37
N THR A 19 13.08 3.93 7.66
CA THR A 19 13.47 2.60 8.14
C THR A 19 12.37 1.58 7.89
N ALA A 20 11.11 1.92 8.18
CA ALA A 20 9.97 1.06 7.89
C ALA A 20 9.87 0.82 6.38
N TYR A 21 9.95 1.89 5.57
CA TYR A 21 9.95 1.81 4.12
C TYR A 21 11.08 0.91 3.59
N TYR A 22 12.29 1.00 4.15
CA TYR A 22 13.39 0.12 3.79
C TYR A 22 13.07 -1.36 4.05
N VAL A 23 12.45 -1.69 5.18
CA VAL A 23 12.01 -3.07 5.49
C VAL A 23 11.03 -3.55 4.41
N ALA A 24 9.99 -2.77 4.12
CA ALA A 24 8.98 -3.14 3.13
C ALA A 24 9.56 -3.25 1.70
N LYS A 25 10.34 -2.24 1.27
CA LYS A 25 10.93 -2.18 -0.07
C LYS A 25 11.84 -3.39 -0.37
N ASN A 26 12.54 -3.89 0.64
CA ASN A 26 13.44 -5.04 0.49
C ASN A 26 12.77 -6.38 0.82
N ASN A 27 11.43 -6.42 0.91
CA ASN A 27 10.65 -7.62 1.26
C ASN A 27 11.16 -8.31 2.54
N LYS A 28 11.61 -7.53 3.53
CA LYS A 28 12.06 -8.03 4.82
C LYS A 28 10.86 -8.30 5.74
N PRO A 29 10.94 -9.28 6.63
CA PRO A 29 9.90 -9.48 7.62
C PRO A 29 9.82 -8.26 8.55
N PHE A 30 8.61 -7.83 8.93
CA PHE A 30 8.44 -6.65 9.81
C PHE A 30 9.07 -6.82 11.21
N THR A 31 9.44 -8.04 11.60
CA THR A 31 10.24 -8.30 12.80
C THR A 31 11.64 -7.71 12.72
N ASP A 32 12.20 -7.53 11.52
CA ASP A 32 13.52 -6.90 11.31
C ASP A 32 13.50 -5.39 11.60
N PHE A 33 12.32 -4.78 11.75
CA PHE A 33 12.21 -3.35 11.99
C PHE A 33 12.83 -2.94 13.32
N GLU A 34 12.52 -3.65 14.41
CA GLU A 34 13.03 -3.34 15.76
C GLU A 34 14.57 -3.43 15.80
N SER A 35 15.16 -4.48 15.22
CA SER A 35 16.61 -4.64 15.17
C SER A 35 17.30 -3.58 14.29
N LEU A 36 16.63 -3.08 13.25
CA LEU A 36 17.13 -1.98 12.44
C LEU A 36 17.07 -0.63 13.16
N ILE A 37 16.05 -0.40 13.99
CA ILE A 37 15.99 0.78 14.87
C ILE A 37 17.16 0.74 15.86
N ASP A 38 17.41 -0.41 16.50
CA ASP A 38 18.53 -0.58 17.42
C ASP A 38 19.89 -0.34 16.73
N LEU A 39 20.05 -0.84 15.51
CA LEU A 39 21.25 -0.60 14.70
C LEU A 39 21.44 0.90 14.40
N GLN A 40 20.36 1.62 14.09
CA GLN A 40 20.46 3.06 13.83
C GLN A 40 20.80 3.85 15.10
N HIS A 41 20.24 3.48 16.25
CA HIS A 41 20.66 4.04 17.53
C HIS A 41 22.14 3.76 17.84
N ALA A 42 22.63 2.56 17.55
CA ALA A 42 24.04 2.22 17.70
C ALA A 42 24.94 3.06 16.79
N ASN A 43 24.45 3.45 15.62
CA ASN A 43 25.10 4.38 14.71
C ASN A 43 24.87 5.87 15.06
N SER A 44 24.40 6.15 16.28
CA SER A 44 24.14 7.52 16.79
C SER A 44 23.09 8.31 16.01
N ALA A 45 22.19 7.64 15.28
CA ALA A 45 21.04 8.31 14.68
C ALA A 45 19.95 8.56 15.74
N ASP A 46 19.40 9.76 15.76
CA ASP A 46 18.23 10.10 16.59
C ASP A 46 16.93 9.77 15.82
N LEU A 47 16.22 8.74 16.28
CA LEU A 47 14.92 8.30 15.78
C LEU A 47 13.78 8.59 16.78
N GLY A 48 14.04 9.43 17.77
CA GLY A 48 13.11 9.69 18.85
C GLY A 48 12.95 8.49 19.77
N ARG A 49 11.81 8.42 20.48
CA ARG A 49 11.54 7.39 21.52
C ARG A 49 10.29 6.56 21.24
N VAL A 50 9.62 6.82 20.13
CA VAL A 50 8.30 6.27 19.80
C VAL A 50 8.33 5.69 18.39
N LEU A 51 7.34 4.85 18.09
CA LEU A 51 7.15 4.22 16.77
C LEU A 51 8.19 3.15 16.40
N HIS A 52 8.76 2.47 17.40
CA HIS A 52 9.83 1.49 17.19
C HIS A 52 9.36 0.03 17.14
N SER A 53 8.08 -0.26 17.43
CA SER A 53 7.59 -1.65 17.44
C SER A 53 7.23 -2.16 16.05
N LYS A 54 7.23 -3.49 15.90
CA LYS A 54 6.74 -4.19 14.71
C LYS A 54 5.31 -3.77 14.33
N THR A 55 4.40 -3.64 15.29
CA THR A 55 3.00 -3.27 15.01
C THR A 55 2.93 -1.90 14.36
N VAL A 56 3.72 -0.95 14.87
CA VAL A 56 3.79 0.39 14.29
C VAL A 56 4.43 0.38 12.91
N CYS A 57 5.42 -0.49 12.64
CA CYS A 57 5.95 -0.66 11.29
C CYS A 57 4.85 -1.01 10.29
N VAL A 58 3.94 -1.93 10.65
CA VAL A 58 2.79 -2.28 9.81
C VAL A 58 1.90 -1.06 9.57
N ASP A 59 1.55 -0.32 10.62
CA ASP A 59 0.71 0.88 10.51
C ASP A 59 1.36 1.97 9.62
N ILE A 60 2.67 2.17 9.76
CA ILE A 60 3.45 3.10 8.93
C ILE A 60 3.41 2.67 7.46
N ILE A 61 3.67 1.39 7.18
CA ILE A 61 3.67 0.88 5.81
C ILE A 61 2.28 0.91 5.18
N GLU A 62 1.24 0.62 5.95
CA GLU A 62 -0.15 0.78 5.50
C GLU A 62 -0.44 2.24 5.15
N HIS A 63 -0.03 3.18 6.01
CA HIS A 63 -0.20 4.60 5.74
C HIS A 63 0.57 5.03 4.47
N VAL A 64 1.86 4.72 4.38
CA VAL A 64 2.72 5.07 3.23
C VAL A 64 2.16 4.48 1.94
N SER A 65 1.80 3.20 1.94
CA SER A 65 1.23 2.54 0.75
C SER A 65 -0.10 3.14 0.35
N SER A 66 -0.98 3.50 1.30
CA SER A 66 -2.24 4.18 1.01
C SER A 66 -2.03 5.55 0.36
N GLN A 67 -1.08 6.34 0.85
CA GLN A 67 -0.75 7.65 0.27
C GLN A 67 -0.12 7.51 -1.12
N MET A 68 0.82 6.57 -1.30
CA MET A 68 1.43 6.29 -2.59
C MET A 68 0.39 5.85 -3.64
N LYS A 69 -0.54 4.96 -3.28
CA LYS A 69 -1.64 4.55 -4.15
C LYS A 69 -2.54 5.73 -4.55
N LYS A 70 -2.89 6.60 -3.60
CA LYS A 70 -3.72 7.79 -3.86
C LYS A 70 -3.06 8.75 -4.84
N GLU A 71 -1.80 9.09 -4.63
CA GLU A 71 -1.06 9.99 -5.53
C GLU A 71 -0.89 9.39 -6.92
N LEU A 72 -0.65 8.08 -7.01
CA LEU A 72 -0.53 7.37 -8.29
C LEU A 72 -1.85 7.35 -9.06
N LEU A 73 -2.96 7.02 -8.41
CA LEU A 73 -4.29 7.03 -9.02
C LEU A 73 -4.70 8.44 -9.46
N LYS A 74 -4.40 9.45 -8.64
CA LYS A 74 -4.64 10.85 -8.98
C LYS A 74 -3.92 11.25 -10.27
N LYS A 75 -2.64 10.90 -10.40
CA LYS A 75 -1.86 11.15 -11.62
C LYS A 75 -2.48 10.46 -12.84
N ILE A 76 -2.84 9.18 -12.74
CA ILE A 76 -3.46 8.42 -13.83
C ILE A 76 -4.76 9.08 -14.32
N ILE A 77 -5.57 9.60 -13.39
CA ILE A 77 -6.82 10.31 -13.70
C ILE A 77 -6.52 11.65 -14.38
N GLU A 78 -5.59 12.44 -13.82
CA GLU A 78 -5.21 13.75 -14.35
C GLU A 78 -4.63 13.66 -15.77
N THR A 79 -3.80 12.65 -16.04
CA THR A 79 -3.20 12.41 -17.37
C THR A 79 -4.14 11.71 -18.35
N LYS A 80 -5.33 11.28 -17.89
CA LYS A 80 -6.27 10.45 -18.67
C LYS A 80 -5.59 9.23 -19.30
N SER A 81 -4.70 8.60 -18.53
CA SER A 81 -3.90 7.49 -19.01
C SER A 81 -4.77 6.28 -19.34
N LYS A 82 -4.40 5.56 -20.39
CA LYS A 82 -5.00 4.26 -20.68
C LYS A 82 -4.61 3.30 -19.56
N ILE A 83 -5.61 2.62 -19.00
CA ILE A 83 -5.44 1.62 -17.96
C ILE A 83 -5.69 0.23 -18.50
N THR A 84 -5.04 -0.77 -17.91
CA THR A 84 -5.29 -2.19 -18.12
C THR A 84 -5.35 -2.84 -16.74
N VAL A 85 -6.39 -3.61 -16.50
CA VAL A 85 -6.55 -4.38 -15.26
C VAL A 85 -6.18 -5.81 -15.57
N LEU A 86 -5.28 -6.39 -14.78
CA LEU A 86 -4.92 -7.80 -14.82
C LEU A 86 -5.38 -8.43 -13.51
N ALA A 87 -6.03 -9.58 -13.57
CA ALA A 87 -6.43 -10.33 -12.39
C ALA A 87 -5.80 -11.72 -12.49
N ASP A 88 -5.07 -12.12 -11.45
CA ASP A 88 -4.39 -13.42 -11.39
C ASP A 88 -4.86 -14.20 -10.17
N GLU A 89 -5.25 -15.46 -10.37
CA GLU A 89 -5.74 -16.34 -9.31
C GLU A 89 -4.65 -17.32 -8.90
N SER A 90 -4.49 -17.51 -7.59
CA SER A 90 -3.69 -18.58 -7.04
C SER A 90 -4.46 -19.37 -5.99
N THR A 91 -4.43 -20.70 -6.08
CA THR A 91 -5.01 -21.61 -5.09
C THR A 91 -3.94 -22.07 -4.12
N SER A 92 -4.14 -21.85 -2.83
CA SER A 92 -3.28 -22.42 -1.79
C SER A 92 -3.65 -23.87 -1.46
N VAL A 93 -2.73 -24.63 -0.86
CA VAL A 93 -2.89 -26.06 -0.48
C VAL A 93 -4.11 -26.29 0.44
N GLY A 94 -4.65 -25.25 1.07
CA GLY A 94 -5.84 -25.30 1.93
C GLY A 94 -7.17 -24.98 1.23
N HIS A 95 -7.26 -25.05 -0.12
CA HIS A 95 -8.44 -24.68 -0.92
C HIS A 95 -8.93 -23.25 -0.73
N LYS A 96 -8.06 -22.35 -0.25
CA LYS A 96 -8.32 -20.91 -0.28
C LYS A 96 -7.78 -20.36 -1.59
N SER A 97 -8.68 -19.90 -2.46
CA SER A 97 -8.35 -19.12 -3.65
C SER A 97 -8.01 -17.69 -3.24
N THR A 98 -6.99 -17.13 -3.87
CA THR A 98 -6.59 -15.73 -3.68
C THR A 98 -6.53 -15.06 -5.04
N LEU A 99 -7.16 -13.89 -5.17
CA LEU A 99 -7.11 -13.06 -6.37
C LEU A 99 -6.18 -11.87 -6.15
N ILE A 100 -5.22 -11.68 -7.05
CA ILE A 100 -4.38 -10.49 -7.10
C ILE A 100 -4.84 -9.63 -8.27
N VAL A 101 -5.23 -8.39 -7.99
CA VAL A 101 -5.61 -7.43 -9.03
C VAL A 101 -4.45 -6.46 -9.24
N PHE A 102 -3.92 -6.42 -10.46
CA PHE A 102 -2.92 -5.45 -10.89
C PHE A 102 -3.55 -4.38 -11.78
N LEU A 103 -3.14 -3.13 -11.54
CA LEU A 103 -3.43 -2.03 -12.44
C LEU A 103 -2.15 -1.69 -13.21
N LYS A 104 -2.25 -1.67 -14.54
CA LYS A 104 -1.18 -1.26 -15.45
C LYS A 104 -1.58 0.02 -16.15
N ALA A 105 -0.80 1.08 -16.00
CA ALA A 105 -1.07 2.38 -16.60
C ALA A 105 0.23 3.11 -16.95
N SER A 106 0.19 3.98 -17.97
CA SER A 106 1.27 4.95 -18.21
C SER A 106 1.13 6.07 -17.17
N VAL A 107 2.23 6.43 -16.52
CA VAL A 107 2.28 7.45 -15.48
C VAL A 107 3.33 8.46 -15.91
N ASP A 108 3.04 9.75 -15.75
CA ASP A 108 3.99 10.85 -16.06
C ASP A 108 4.56 10.85 -17.50
N GLY A 109 3.85 10.22 -18.46
CA GLY A 109 4.29 10.13 -19.85
C GLY A 109 5.37 9.08 -20.10
N ASP A 110 5.65 8.19 -19.14
CA ASP A 110 6.57 7.08 -19.31
C ASP A 110 6.12 6.17 -20.46
N MET A 111 7.08 5.80 -21.30
CA MET A 111 6.89 4.90 -22.45
C MET A 111 6.49 3.50 -22.01
N GLU A 112 6.92 3.07 -20.82
CA GLU A 112 6.58 1.76 -20.25
C GLU A 112 5.50 1.89 -19.17
N PRO A 113 4.33 1.28 -19.36
CA PRO A 113 3.29 1.30 -18.35
C PRO A 113 3.70 0.49 -17.11
N ILE A 114 3.57 1.11 -15.94
CA ILE A 114 3.91 0.51 -14.65
C ILE A 114 2.74 -0.38 -14.20
N ALA A 115 3.03 -1.62 -13.82
CA ALA A 115 2.07 -2.52 -13.19
C ALA A 115 2.25 -2.52 -11.67
N PHE A 116 1.18 -2.29 -10.92
CA PHE A 116 1.22 -2.31 -9.46
C PHE A 116 0.01 -3.06 -8.88
N PRO A 117 0.18 -3.77 -7.75
CA PRO A 117 -0.91 -4.47 -7.10
C PRO A 117 -1.88 -3.46 -6.49
N LEU A 118 -3.14 -3.56 -6.89
CA LEU A 118 -4.23 -2.75 -6.37
C LEU A 118 -4.74 -3.36 -5.06
N ASP A 119 -5.08 -4.65 -5.11
CA ASP A 119 -5.65 -5.40 -3.98
C ASP A 119 -5.34 -6.90 -4.04
N LEU A 120 -5.50 -7.56 -2.89
CA LEU A 120 -5.36 -9.00 -2.69
C LEU A 120 -6.56 -9.53 -1.90
N GLU A 121 -7.40 -10.34 -2.53
CA GLU A 121 -8.65 -10.82 -1.93
C GLU A 121 -8.64 -12.33 -1.74
N SER A 122 -8.97 -12.78 -0.52
CA SER A 122 -9.19 -14.20 -0.22
C SER A 122 -10.62 -14.56 -0.62
N MET A 123 -10.74 -15.33 -1.69
CA MET A 123 -12.01 -15.69 -2.28
C MET A 123 -12.58 -16.98 -1.69
N ARG A 124 -13.91 -17.04 -1.59
CA ARG A 124 -14.63 -18.30 -1.29
C ARG A 124 -15.14 -18.97 -2.56
N SER A 125 -15.46 -18.18 -3.60
CA SER A 125 -15.99 -18.67 -4.87
C SER A 125 -15.66 -17.70 -6.01
N PHE A 126 -14.88 -18.18 -6.99
CA PHE A 126 -14.37 -17.39 -8.11
C PHE A 126 -15.45 -16.68 -8.93
N ALA A 127 -16.55 -17.36 -9.25
CA ALA A 127 -17.55 -16.83 -10.18
C ALA A 127 -18.31 -15.62 -9.62
N GLU A 128 -18.56 -15.58 -8.31
CA GLU A 128 -19.35 -14.52 -7.68
C GLU A 128 -18.49 -13.26 -7.45
N GLU A 129 -17.27 -13.43 -6.96
CA GLU A 129 -16.37 -12.31 -6.63
C GLU A 129 -15.78 -11.64 -7.88
N VAL A 130 -15.52 -12.38 -8.96
CA VAL A 130 -15.05 -11.80 -10.23
C VAL A 130 -16.16 -10.99 -10.92
N GLU A 131 -17.41 -11.45 -10.90
CA GLU A 131 -18.54 -10.66 -11.43
C GLU A 131 -18.77 -9.38 -10.61
N GLU A 132 -18.59 -9.44 -9.29
CA GLU A 132 -18.69 -8.28 -8.41
C GLU A 132 -17.53 -7.29 -8.63
N LEU A 133 -16.30 -7.78 -8.79
CA LEU A 133 -15.13 -6.97 -9.18
C LEU A 133 -15.29 -6.36 -10.56
N GLN A 134 -15.87 -7.08 -11.52
CA GLN A 134 -16.10 -6.57 -12.88
C GLN A 134 -17.22 -5.52 -12.89
N ARG A 135 -18.28 -5.70 -12.09
CA ARG A 135 -19.32 -4.68 -11.85
C ARG A 135 -18.75 -3.46 -11.12
N SER A 136 -17.94 -3.68 -10.08
CA SER A 136 -17.29 -2.63 -9.30
C SER A 136 -16.29 -1.86 -10.15
N CYS A 137 -15.47 -2.52 -10.94
CA CYS A 137 -14.54 -1.87 -11.87
C CYS A 137 -15.26 -1.16 -13.02
N SER A 138 -16.36 -1.72 -13.56
CA SER A 138 -17.16 -1.03 -14.60
C SER A 138 -17.90 0.19 -14.03
N GLY A 139 -18.47 0.07 -12.84
CA GLY A 139 -19.13 1.17 -12.12
C GLY A 139 -18.13 2.23 -11.67
N ALA A 140 -16.98 1.83 -11.14
CA ALA A 140 -15.89 2.73 -10.75
C ALA A 140 -15.25 3.39 -11.97
N ALA A 141 -15.15 2.73 -13.13
CA ALA A 141 -14.70 3.35 -14.37
C ALA A 141 -15.69 4.41 -14.90
N GLU A 142 -17.00 4.18 -14.78
CA GLU A 142 -18.02 5.19 -15.11
C GLU A 142 -18.09 6.33 -14.08
N GLU A 143 -17.87 6.04 -12.80
CA GLU A 143 -17.91 7.01 -11.70
C GLU A 143 -16.62 7.86 -11.62
N LEU A 144 -15.45 7.27 -11.93
CA LEU A 144 -14.16 7.95 -12.15
C LEU A 144 -14.24 8.99 -13.28
N LEU A 145 -15.10 8.76 -14.28
CA LEU A 145 -15.31 9.70 -15.38
C LEU A 145 -16.36 10.79 -15.07
N ARG A 146 -17.28 10.54 -14.12
CA ARG A 146 -18.39 11.47 -13.83
C ARG A 146 -18.17 12.37 -12.62
N ASN A 147 -17.54 11.86 -11.56
CA ASN A 147 -17.43 12.59 -10.30
C ASN A 147 -15.98 12.58 -9.82
N ASN A 148 -15.30 13.72 -10.02
CA ASN A 148 -14.14 14.08 -9.21
C ASN A 148 -14.52 13.87 -7.72
N THR A 149 -13.82 12.95 -7.06
CA THR A 149 -13.95 12.54 -5.64
C THR A 149 -14.86 11.33 -5.38
N MET A 150 -14.29 10.11 -5.35
CA MET A 150 -14.63 9.13 -4.29
C MET A 150 -13.57 8.02 -4.11
N VAL A 151 -13.43 7.64 -2.83
CA VAL A 151 -12.55 6.65 -2.23
C VAL A 151 -12.92 5.24 -2.70
N MET A 152 -11.98 4.51 -3.32
CA MET A 152 -12.08 3.05 -3.40
C MET A 152 -12.03 2.50 -1.98
N ARG A 153 -13.19 2.08 -1.48
CA ARG A 153 -13.36 1.43 -0.19
C ARG A 153 -13.47 -0.07 -0.43
N LEU A 154 -12.32 -0.74 -0.50
CA LEU A 154 -12.24 -2.18 -0.27
C LEU A 154 -11.45 -2.42 1.01
N ARG A 155 -11.94 -3.39 1.76
CA ARG A 155 -11.89 -3.46 3.22
C ARG A 155 -10.52 -3.98 3.63
N CYS A 156 -9.68 -3.11 4.20
CA CYS A 156 -8.39 -3.52 4.76
C CYS A 156 -8.58 -4.64 5.81
N MET A 157 -7.73 -5.67 5.67
CA MET A 157 -7.37 -6.71 6.63
C MET A 157 -7.96 -6.49 8.03
N LYS A 158 -9.12 -7.10 8.28
CA LYS A 158 -9.38 -7.70 9.59
C LYS A 158 -9.17 -9.18 9.43
N ASP A 159 -8.43 -9.76 10.36
CA ASP A 159 -8.29 -11.19 10.59
C ASP A 159 -7.11 -11.88 9.89
N TYR A 160 -5.89 -11.35 10.09
CA TYR A 160 -4.76 -12.25 10.36
C TYR A 160 -4.87 -12.75 11.79
N LYS A 161 -5.78 -13.70 12.04
CA LYS A 161 -5.65 -14.60 13.19
C LYS A 161 -4.84 -15.81 12.74
N THR A 162 -3.62 -15.82 13.24
CA THR A 162 -2.74 -16.96 13.44
C THR A 162 -3.53 -18.25 13.65
N PHE A 163 -3.30 -19.26 12.82
CA PHE A 163 -2.95 -20.65 13.17
C PHE A 163 -2.50 -21.38 11.90
#